data_AF-A0A6D2JRX0-F1
#
_entry.id   AF-A0A6D2JRX0-F1
#
_cell.length_a   1.000
_cell.length_b   1.000
_cell.length_c   1.000
_cell.angle_alpha   90.00
_cell.angle_beta   90.00
_cell.angle_gamma   90.00
#
_symmetry.space_group_name_H-M   'P 1'
#
loop_
_entity.id
_entity.type
_entity.pdbx_description
1 polymer ?
#
loop_
_entity_poly.entity_id
_entity_poly.type
_entity_poly.pdbx_seq_one_letter_code
_entity_poly.pdbx_strand_id
1 'polypeptide(L)'
;MWNRAPFREPFSPRAITSVKEGISKLKTIVCLPPIGVKGESLAPWILWSIWLSRNNKLFNASNLSAYGTLNLAIIRAREWIQAQDEIPKPCQLPKRDTIVNLPGNYI
;
A
#
# COMPACT_ATOMS: atom_id res chain seq x y z
N MET A 1 9.76 16.06 -6.30
CA MET A 1 8.91 14.91 -5.93
C MET A 1 8.30 15.17 -4.56
N TRP A 2 9.10 15.09 -3.48
CA TRP A 2 8.66 15.33 -2.10
C TRP A 2 7.95 16.69 -1.86
N ASN A 3 8.45 17.79 -2.42
CA ASN A 3 7.80 19.11 -2.31
C ASN A 3 6.40 19.19 -2.95
N ARG A 4 6.02 18.21 -3.79
CA ARG A 4 4.71 18.14 -4.44
C ARG A 4 3.82 17.04 -3.85
N ALA A 5 4.33 16.28 -2.89
CA ALA A 5 3.54 15.27 -2.21
C ALA A 5 2.47 15.95 -1.35
N PRO A 6 1.24 15.41 -1.28
CA PRO A 6 0.12 16.01 -0.57
C PRO A 6 0.22 15.78 0.96
N PHE A 7 1.37 16.13 1.53
CA PHE A 7 1.62 16.08 2.96
C PHE A 7 1.19 17.38 3.62
N ARG A 8 0.73 17.28 4.87
CA ARG A 8 0.41 18.46 5.69
C ARG A 8 1.64 19.34 5.91
N GLU A 9 2.80 18.71 6.09
CA GLU A 9 4.09 19.38 6.23
C GLU A 9 5.00 18.94 5.09
N PRO A 10 5.70 19.88 4.41
CA PRO A 10 6.60 19.52 3.33
C PRO A 10 7.79 18.71 3.87
N PHE A 11 7.95 17.49 3.36
CA PHE A 11 9.12 16.67 3.68
C PHE A 11 10.30 17.08 2.81
N SER A 12 11.38 17.57 3.41
CA SER A 12 12.64 17.88 2.72
C SER A 12 13.69 16.81 3.02
N PRO A 13 14.02 15.91 2.07
CA PRO A 13 15.05 14.89 2.28
C PRO A 13 16.44 15.49 2.53
N ARG A 14 16.71 16.71 2.03
CA ARG A 14 17.99 17.41 2.22
C ARG A 14 18.22 17.85 3.66
N ALA A 15 17.15 18.03 4.43
CA ALA A 15 17.23 18.43 5.83
C ALA A 15 17.40 17.23 6.78
N ILE A 16 17.38 16.00 6.25
CA ILE A 16 17.50 14.77 7.05
C ILE A 16 18.98 14.37 7.11
N THR A 17 19.50 14.23 8.32
CA THR A 17 20.91 13.86 8.55
C THR A 17 21.10 12.35 8.72
N SER A 18 20.04 11.62 9.11
CA SER A 18 20.07 10.18 9.31
C SER A 18 18.85 9.50 8.69
N VAL A 19 19.06 8.32 8.09
CA VAL A 19 17.97 7.50 7.53
C VAL A 19 16.92 7.17 8.58
N LYS A 20 17.35 6.88 9.83
CA LYS A 20 16.44 6.59 10.95
C LYS A 20 15.53 7.79 11.23
N GLU A 21 16.10 8.99 11.30
CA GLU A 21 15.36 10.24 11.52
C GLU A 21 14.34 10.48 10.40
N GLY A 22 14.76 10.28 9.15
CA GLY A 22 13.88 10.41 7.98
C GLY A 22 12.69 9.44 8.03
N ILE A 23 12.95 8.16 8.32
CA ILE A 23 11.89 7.14 8.42
C ILE A 23 10.95 7.45 9.58
N SER A 24 11.47 7.88 10.73
CA SER A 24 10.64 8.28 11.88
C SER A 24 9.70 9.45 11.53
N LYS A 25 10.21 10.48 10.85
CA LYS A 25 9.39 11.61 10.37
C LYS A 25 8.35 11.20 9.33
N LEU A 26 8.73 10.33 8.39
CA LEU A 26 7.84 9.81 7.35
C LEU A 26 6.75 8.89 7.92
N LYS A 27 6.99 8.23 9.04
CA LYS A 27 5.98 7.42 9.72
C LYS A 27 4.86 8.28 10.32
N THR A 28 5.17 9.48 10.78
CA THR A 28 4.21 10.39 11.43
C THR A 28 3.57 11.39 10.47
N ILE A 29 4.02 11.43 9.21
CA ILE A 29 3.55 12.43 8.26
C ILE A 29 2.10 12.17 7.85
N VAL A 30 1.25 13.18 8.03
CA VAL A 30 -0.17 13.09 7.69
C VAL A 30 -0.37 13.53 6.24
N CYS A 31 -1.07 12.69 5.46
CA CYS A 31 -1.51 13.05 4.12
C CYS A 31 -2.80 13.87 4.20
N LEU A 32 -2.87 14.97 3.45
CA LEU A 32 -4.06 15.81 3.41
C LEU A 32 -5.20 15.11 2.62
N PRO A 33 -6.44 15.12 3.12
CA PRO A 33 -7.61 14.63 2.37
C PRO A 33 -7.89 15.62 1.22
N PRO A 34 -7.61 15.21 -0.03
CA PRO A 34 -8.59 14.53 -0.90
C PRO A 34 -8.06 13.21 -1.53
N ILE A 35 -6.86 12.76 -1.16
CA ILE A 35 -6.18 11.63 -1.80
C ILE A 35 -6.83 10.26 -1.49
N GLY A 36 -7.62 10.15 -0.43
CA GLY A 36 -8.33 8.91 -0.06
C GLY A 36 -7.47 7.84 0.60
N VAL A 37 -6.20 8.14 0.93
CA VAL A 37 -5.32 7.25 1.70
C VAL A 37 -5.63 7.48 3.18
N LYS A 38 -6.57 6.72 3.73
CA LYS A 38 -6.97 6.78 5.14
C LYS A 38 -6.11 5.82 5.96
N GLY A 39 -5.51 6.31 7.05
CA GLY A 39 -4.82 5.47 8.05
C GLY A 39 -3.43 4.97 7.68
N GLU A 40 -3.13 4.73 6.40
CA GLU A 40 -1.81 4.29 5.95
C GLU A 40 -0.91 5.45 5.51
N SER A 41 0.41 5.31 5.71
CA SER A 41 1.38 6.32 5.29
C SER A 41 1.67 6.20 3.78
N LEU A 42 1.57 7.30 3.04
CA LEU A 42 1.97 7.38 1.62
C LEU A 42 3.49 7.30 1.43
N ALA A 43 4.27 7.56 2.49
CA ALA A 43 5.73 7.59 2.43
C ALA A 43 6.38 6.29 1.90
N PRO A 44 6.03 5.07 2.37
CA PRO A 44 6.57 3.82 1.80
C PRO A 44 6.31 3.68 0.30
N TRP A 45 5.12 4.07 -0.18
CA TRP A 45 4.77 4.01 -1.60
C TRP A 45 5.59 4.98 -2.46
N ILE A 46 5.92 6.16 -1.92
CA ILE A 46 6.82 7.11 -2.58
C ILE A 46 8.24 6.56 -2.63
N LEU A 47 8.76 6.02 -1.52
CA LEU A 47 10.10 5.42 -1.48
C LEU A 47 10.22 4.26 -2.48
N TRP A 48 9.22 3.38 -2.50
CA TRP A 48 9.13 2.29 -3.47
C TRP A 48 9.11 2.79 -4.92
N SER A 49 8.31 3.83 -5.20
CA SER A 49 8.19 4.37 -6.57
C SER A 49 9.48 5.09 -7.01
N ILE A 50 10.22 5.72 -6.09
CA ILE A 50 11.55 6.27 -6.37
C ILE A 50 12.54 5.15 -6.71
N TRP A 51 12.55 4.08 -5.90
CA TRP A 51 13.41 2.91 -6.16
C TRP A 51 13.09 2.27 -7.52
N LEU A 52 11.81 2.07 -7.82
CA LEU A 52 11.36 1.52 -9.09
C LEU A 52 11.73 2.42 -10.28
N SER A 53 11.54 3.73 -10.15
CA SER A 53 11.92 4.70 -11.19
C SER A 53 13.43 4.67 -11.47
N ARG A 54 14.26 4.58 -10.42
CA ARG A 54 15.72 4.42 -10.56
C ARG A 54 16.08 3.11 -11.27
N ASN A 55 15.44 2.01 -10.91
CA ASN A 55 15.71 0.72 -11.55
C ASN A 55 15.27 0.69 -13.01
N ASN A 56 14.08 1.21 -13.32
CA ASN A 56 13.61 1.31 -14.70
C ASN A 56 14.51 2.19 -15.56
N LYS A 57 15.04 3.27 -15.01
CA LYS A 57 16.03 4.08 -15.72
C LYS A 57 17.31 3.30 -16.01
N LEU A 58 17.79 2.49 -15.06
CA LEU A 58 19.02 1.73 -15.18
C LEU A 58 18.88 0.55 -16.16
N PHE A 59 17.76 -0.17 -16.11
CA PHE A 59 17.58 -1.43 -16.85
C PHE A 59 16.76 -1.29 -18.14
N ASN A 60 15.83 -0.33 -18.20
CA ASN A 60 14.87 -0.19 -19.30
C ASN A 60 15.01 1.14 -20.08
N ALA A 61 16.00 1.98 -19.74
CA ALA A 61 16.20 3.34 -20.27
C ALA A 61 14.95 4.26 -20.23
N SER A 62 13.94 3.87 -19.45
CA SER A 62 12.65 4.55 -19.37
C SER A 62 12.69 5.55 -18.24
N ASN A 63 12.38 6.82 -18.55
CA ASN A 63 12.36 7.90 -17.58
C ASN A 63 10.91 8.21 -17.19
N LEU A 64 10.55 7.88 -15.94
CA LEU A 64 9.27 8.30 -15.38
C LEU A 64 9.43 9.67 -14.73
N SER A 65 8.57 10.63 -15.10
CA SER A 65 8.62 11.97 -14.53
C SER A 65 8.38 11.94 -13.02
N ALA A 66 8.88 12.95 -12.30
CA ALA A 66 8.67 13.08 -10.86
C ALA A 66 7.17 13.12 -10.50
N TYR A 67 6.36 13.74 -11.36
CA TYR A 67 4.90 13.78 -11.21
C TYR A 67 4.26 12.41 -11.46
N GLY A 68 4.64 11.73 -12.56
CA GLY A 68 4.13 10.39 -12.86
C GLY A 68 4.49 9.38 -11.77
N THR A 69 5.70 9.47 -11.21
CA THR A 69 6.14 8.62 -10.10
C THR A 69 5.32 8.89 -8.82
N LEU A 70 4.93 10.14 -8.55
CA LEU A 70 4.09 10.50 -7.41
C LEU A 70 2.67 9.98 -7.59
N ASN A 71 2.09 10.20 -8.77
CA ASN A 71 0.75 9.74 -9.09
C ASN A 71 0.65 8.21 -8.99
N LEU A 72 1.67 7.50 -9.49
CA LEU A 72 1.76 6.04 -9.38
C LEU A 72 1.85 5.57 -7.92
N ALA A 73 2.60 6.28 -7.08
CA ALA A 73 2.64 5.99 -5.64
C ALA A 73 1.26 6.15 -4.98
N ILE A 74 0.52 7.21 -5.32
CA ILE A 74 -0.82 7.47 -4.80
C ILE A 74 -1.81 6.40 -5.26
N ILE A 75 -1.79 6.04 -6.55
CA ILE A 75 -2.66 5.00 -7.11
C ILE A 75 -2.43 3.67 -6.38
N ARG A 76 -1.17 3.24 -6.25
CA ARG A 76 -0.83 1.99 -5.55
C ARG A 76 -1.24 1.99 -4.09
N ALA A 77 -1.05 3.11 -3.39
CA ALA A 77 -1.50 3.25 -2.01
C ALA A 77 -3.01 3.07 -1.89
N ARG A 78 -3.79 3.61 -2.83
CA ARG A 78 -5.25 3.46 -2.85
C ARG A 78 -5.67 2.04 -3.18
N GLU A 79 -5.07 1.42 -4.19
CA GLU A 79 -5.34 0.04 -4.58
C GLU A 79 -5.07 -0.93 -3.43
N TRP A 80 -3.97 -0.72 -2.70
CA TRP A 80 -3.63 -1.51 -1.53
C TRP A 80 -4.68 -1.39 -0.43
N ILE A 81 -5.08 -0.16 -0.07
CA ILE A 81 -6.12 0.06 0.95
C ILE A 81 -7.44 -0.60 0.52
N GLN A 82 -7.84 -0.43 -0.73
CA GLN A 82 -9.06 -1.06 -1.26
C GLN A 82 -8.98 -2.60 -1.17
N ALA A 83 -7.83 -3.19 -1.51
CA ALA A 83 -7.64 -4.63 -1.41
C ALA A 83 -7.66 -5.14 0.05
N GLN A 84 -7.30 -4.30 1.04
CA GLN A 84 -7.45 -4.65 2.45
C GLN A 84 -8.91 -4.64 2.90
N ASP A 85 -9.73 -3.74 2.36
CA ASP A 85 -11.18 -3.68 2.65
C ASP A 85 -11.95 -4.85 2.00
N GLU A 86 -11.41 -5.46 0.95
CA GLU A 86 -11.92 -6.67 0.29
C GLU A 86 -11.60 -7.96 1.08
N ILE A 87 -11.71 -7.93 2.42
CA ILE A 87 -11.58 -9.14 3.25
C ILE A 87 -12.48 -10.23 2.64
N PRO A 88 -11.93 -11.39 2.24
CA PRO A 88 -12.73 -12.45 1.65
C PRO A 88 -13.83 -12.81 2.64
N LYS A 89 -15.10 -12.72 2.21
CA LYS A 89 -16.20 -13.34 2.95
C LYS A 89 -15.75 -14.76 3.27
N PRO A 90 -15.80 -15.22 4.54
CA PRO A 90 -15.40 -16.58 4.88
C PRO A 90 -16.06 -17.52 3.88
N CYS A 91 -15.25 -18.29 3.16
CA CYS A 91 -15.77 -19.33 2.29
C CYS A 91 -16.57 -20.24 3.22
N GLN A 92 -17.90 -20.10 3.21
CA GLN A 92 -18.78 -20.95 3.99
C GLN A 92 -18.62 -22.32 3.36
N LEU A 93 -17.70 -23.12 3.91
CA LEU A 93 -17.59 -24.51 3.56
C LEU A 93 -19.00 -25.08 3.72
N PRO A 94 -19.55 -25.80 2.72
CA PRO A 94 -20.83 -26.45 2.90
C PRO A 94 -20.73 -27.26 4.19
N LYS A 95 -21.63 -26.99 5.14
CA LYS A 95 -21.69 -27.75 6.38
C LYS A 95 -21.77 -29.22 5.96
N ARG A 96 -20.75 -30.01 6.28
CA ARG A 96 -20.85 -31.45 6.09
C ARG A 96 -22.03 -31.91 6.92
N ASP A 97 -23.07 -32.41 6.28
CA ASP A 97 -24.16 -33.11 6.95
C ASP A 97 -23.54 -34.28 7.69
N THR A 98 -23.22 -34.03 8.95
CA THR A 98 -22.70 -35.06 9.83
C THR A 98 -23.94 -35.75 10.36
N ILE A 99 -24.05 -37.04 10.03
CA ILE A 99 -25.08 -38.02 10.41
C ILE A 99 -25.98 -38.40 9.23
N VAL A 100 -25.49 -39.36 8.44
CA VAL A 100 -26.38 -40.34 7.80
C VAL A 100 -26.87 -41.26 8.92
N ASN A 101 -28.14 -41.16 9.30
CA ASN A 101 -28.78 -42.14 10.18
C ASN A 101 -28.92 -43.45 9.38
N LEU A 102 -27.97 -44.37 9.57
CA LEU A 102 -28.08 -45.74 9.05
C LEU A 102 -29.07 -46.51 9.95
N PRO A 103 -30.21 -47.00 9.44
CA PRO A 103 -31.12 -47.82 10.24
C PRO A 103 -30.43 -49.13 10.63
N GLY A 104 -30.39 -49.42 11.93
CA GLY A 104 -29.65 -50.52 12.54
C GLY A 104 -30.24 -51.92 12.31
N ASN A 105 -30.53 -52.30 11.07
CA ASN A 105 -31.10 -53.61 10.71
C ASN A 105 -30.23 -54.45 9.76
N TYR A 106 -28.89 -54.36 9.85
CA TYR A 106 -27.98 -55.23 9.07
C TYR A 106 -26.88 -55.88 9.92
N ILE A 107 -27.27 -56.54 11.02
CA ILE A 107 -26.50 -57.65 11.60
C ILE A 107 -27.45 -58.82 11.78
#